data_AF-A0A9E2I398-F1
#
_entry.id   AF-A0A9E2I398-F1
#
_cell.length_a   1.000
_cell.length_b   1.000
_cell.length_c   1.000
_cell.angle_alpha   90.00
_cell.angle_beta   90.00
_cell.angle_gamma   90.00
#
_symmetry.space_group_name_H-M   'P 1'
#
loop_
_entity.id
_entity.type
_entity.pdbx_description
1 polymer ?
#
loop_
_entity_poly.entity_id
_entity_poly.type
_entity_poly.pdbx_seq_one_letter_code
_entity_poly.pdbx_strand_id
1 'polypeptide(L)'
;MVIIGILGGMQSIAFILMWSPWQKTVLGIFEKYEGVLIRFRVVGILQALISAALLPFLTLGPTGKDFADMIPRLWIFWAAVLGVAIVLKTWAPESKTSLIYAVTIIGVAVFFKLAAYIPDVSTYPFSLAWSESNRYYYASLLFSQKIWGRDLPLSPWHPSRYMLQSLPFLISGLPLWIHRLWQVLLWVLMPVLSGIALARRLPLRGHIQTSMFIAWVFLFFSQGPVYYHLHICLIIILLGFDSQRFWRSLILVVIASIWAGISRVNWVPVPAFIAGAIYLIEMPVNRAKNIREYLSRPFFWSLAGGVAAVLSQMAYVNLSGNDVTKFGSSFTSNLLWYRLWPNETFKPGILPAILLVSAPLLLVIIFHLRQTLRVWHPIRILGLGAILLTLFVGGLAVSVKIGGGSNLHNLDAYIVLLLIVGAYLYYGQFSPETPTGTSGVFRRISNWVLGFAIGVPVCLSLLSGVPVQSRNSAQVENALQELRRTTSQAAMAGEDVLFISNRHLLLFDLIPDVPL
;
A
#
# COMPACT_ATOMS: atom_id res chain seq x y z
N MET A 1 16.61 10.46 -26.82
CA MET A 1 15.32 11.05 -26.42
C MET A 1 14.25 10.88 -27.51
N VAL A 2 14.42 11.43 -28.72
CA VAL A 2 13.39 11.39 -29.78
C VAL A 2 12.92 9.98 -30.13
N ILE A 3 13.84 9.03 -30.36
CA ILE A 3 13.49 7.63 -30.67
C ILE A 3 12.73 6.96 -29.51
N ILE A 4 13.18 7.17 -28.27
CA ILE A 4 12.51 6.64 -27.06
C ILE A 4 11.10 7.23 -26.94
N GLY A 5 10.94 8.52 -27.24
CA GLY A 5 9.64 9.19 -27.20
C GLY A 5 8.67 8.69 -28.27
N ILE A 6 9.15 8.49 -29.51
CA ILE A 6 8.34 7.92 -30.60
C ILE A 6 7.91 6.50 -30.24
N LEU A 7 8.85 5.64 -29.83
CA LEU A 7 8.56 4.26 -29.43
C LEU A 7 7.62 4.20 -28.21
N GLY A 8 7.87 5.03 -27.20
CA GLY A 8 7.04 5.11 -25.99
C GLY A 8 5.63 5.62 -26.29
N GLY A 9 5.50 6.60 -27.19
CA GLY A 9 4.21 7.09 -27.68
C GLY A 9 3.44 6.02 -28.45
N MET A 10 4.10 5.33 -29.38
CA MET A 10 3.52 4.21 -30.12
C MET A 10 3.07 3.07 -29.19
N GLN A 11 3.85 2.74 -28.17
CA GLN A 11 3.48 1.72 -27.18
C GLN A 11 2.34 2.16 -26.25
N SER A 12 2.28 3.45 -25.88
CA SER A 12 1.13 3.99 -25.14
C SER A 12 -0.16 3.86 -25.95
N ILE A 13 -0.09 4.18 -27.24
CA ILE A 13 -1.19 3.98 -28.19
C ILE A 13 -1.51 2.49 -28.32
N ALA A 14 -0.51 1.62 -28.49
CA ALA A 14 -0.70 0.18 -28.59
C ALA A 14 -1.35 -0.41 -27.34
N PHE A 15 -0.96 0.03 -26.14
CA PHE A 15 -1.60 -0.36 -24.89
C PHE A 15 -3.07 0.04 -24.87
N ILE A 16 -3.40 1.29 -25.20
CA ILE A 16 -4.78 1.77 -25.32
C ILE A 16 -5.55 0.89 -26.33
N LEU A 17 -4.98 0.66 -27.51
CA LEU A 17 -5.61 -0.11 -28.58
C LEU A 17 -5.75 -1.60 -28.26
N MET A 18 -4.85 -2.19 -27.47
CA MET A 18 -4.93 -3.58 -27.01
C MET A 18 -6.16 -3.85 -26.13
N TRP A 19 -6.68 -2.84 -25.45
CA TRP A 19 -7.90 -2.94 -24.64
C TRP A 19 -9.15 -2.44 -25.38
N SER A 20 -9.01 -2.12 -26.66
CA SER A 20 -10.05 -1.61 -27.55
C SER A 20 -10.57 -2.68 -28.53
N PRO A 21 -11.61 -2.38 -29.33
CA PRO A 21 -12.02 -3.25 -30.44
C PRO A 21 -10.91 -3.56 -31.45
N TRP A 22 -9.87 -2.71 -31.55
CA TRP A 22 -8.72 -2.87 -32.44
C TRP A 22 -7.68 -3.89 -31.93
N GLN A 23 -7.95 -4.55 -30.80
CA GLN A 23 -7.05 -5.53 -30.19
C GLN A 23 -6.54 -6.57 -31.19
N LYS A 24 -7.41 -7.11 -32.06
CA LYS A 24 -7.01 -8.14 -33.05
C LYS A 24 -6.00 -7.59 -34.06
N THR A 25 -6.17 -6.35 -34.51
CA THR A 25 -5.27 -5.70 -35.46
C THR A 25 -3.91 -5.45 -34.85
N VAL A 26 -3.86 -4.95 -33.61
CA VAL A 26 -2.59 -4.73 -32.89
C VAL A 26 -1.87 -6.05 -32.65
N LEU A 27 -2.58 -7.08 -32.19
CA LEU A 27 -2.01 -8.41 -31.96
C LEU A 27 -1.48 -9.05 -33.25
N GLY A 28 -2.20 -8.91 -34.38
CA GLY A 28 -1.77 -9.46 -35.67
C GLY A 28 -0.49 -8.82 -36.22
N ILE A 29 -0.23 -7.54 -35.92
CA ILE A 29 1.04 -6.89 -36.26
C ILE A 29 2.17 -7.55 -35.45
N PHE A 30 1.98 -7.80 -34.16
CA PHE A 30 3.01 -8.43 -33.31
C PHE A 30 3.31 -9.88 -33.73
N GLU A 31 2.27 -10.67 -34.00
CA GLU A 31 2.40 -12.07 -34.42
C GLU A 31 3.18 -12.18 -35.76
N LYS A 32 3.03 -11.20 -36.67
CA LYS A 32 3.76 -11.17 -37.95
C LYS A 32 5.28 -11.05 -37.81
N TYR A 33 5.77 -10.45 -36.72
CA TYR A 33 7.21 -10.25 -36.47
C TYR A 33 7.79 -11.24 -35.45
N GLU A 34 6.98 -12.16 -34.93
CA GLU A 34 7.36 -13.13 -33.88
C GLU A 34 8.50 -14.07 -34.34
N GLY A 35 8.46 -14.51 -35.61
CA GLY A 35 9.45 -15.45 -36.18
C GLY A 35 10.88 -14.91 -36.25
N VAL A 36 11.06 -13.59 -36.32
CA VAL A 36 12.40 -12.96 -36.33
C VAL A 36 13.01 -12.92 -34.92
N LEU A 37 12.17 -12.85 -33.88
CA LEU A 37 12.58 -12.62 -32.49
C LEU A 37 13.03 -13.90 -31.78
N ILE A 38 12.52 -15.08 -32.19
CA ILE A 38 12.77 -16.38 -31.54
C ILE A 38 14.25 -16.81 -31.61
N ARG A 39 15.06 -16.27 -32.52
CA ARG A 39 16.47 -16.69 -32.73
C ARG A 39 17.46 -16.27 -31.63
N PHE A 40 17.05 -15.48 -30.62
CA PHE A 40 17.95 -14.87 -29.63
C PHE A 40 17.66 -15.23 -28.16
N ARG A 41 17.29 -16.49 -27.86
CA ARG A 41 16.82 -16.91 -26.51
C ARG A 41 17.78 -16.65 -25.34
N VAL A 42 19.10 -16.81 -25.51
CA VAL A 42 20.11 -16.62 -24.44
C VAL A 42 20.50 -15.16 -24.26
N VAL A 43 20.62 -14.41 -25.37
CA VAL A 43 20.78 -12.95 -25.36
C VAL A 43 19.56 -12.27 -24.73
N GLY A 44 18.38 -12.91 -24.83
CA GLY A 44 17.13 -12.42 -24.29
C GLY A 44 17.11 -12.14 -22.78
N ILE A 45 17.77 -12.94 -21.93
CA ILE A 45 17.76 -12.68 -20.46
C ILE A 45 18.46 -11.37 -20.15
N LEU A 46 19.68 -11.23 -20.65
CA LEU A 46 20.47 -10.02 -20.45
C LEU A 46 19.73 -8.82 -21.04
N GLN A 47 19.12 -8.97 -22.22
CA GLN A 47 18.29 -7.93 -22.80
C GLN A 47 17.07 -7.56 -21.93
N ALA A 48 16.34 -8.54 -21.38
CA ALA A 48 15.19 -8.28 -20.51
C ALA A 48 15.62 -7.60 -19.20
N LEU A 49 16.72 -8.07 -18.58
CA LEU A 49 17.28 -7.47 -17.37
C LEU A 49 17.77 -6.05 -17.64
N ILE A 50 18.49 -5.81 -18.73
CA ILE A 50 18.94 -4.47 -19.14
C ILE A 50 17.73 -3.57 -19.43
N SER A 51 16.71 -4.07 -20.13
CA SER A 51 15.50 -3.30 -20.44
C SER A 51 14.75 -2.91 -19.18
N ALA A 52 14.58 -3.83 -18.23
CA ALA A 52 13.94 -3.56 -16.95
C ALA A 52 14.77 -2.63 -16.07
N ALA A 53 16.10 -2.81 -16.02
CA ALA A 53 17.04 -2.00 -15.24
C ALA A 53 17.21 -0.57 -15.78
N LEU A 54 17.02 -0.37 -17.09
CA LEU A 54 17.14 0.95 -17.73
C LEU A 54 16.18 1.97 -17.11
N LEU A 55 14.95 1.53 -16.78
CA LEU A 55 13.96 2.41 -16.17
C LEU A 55 14.41 3.00 -14.83
N PRO A 56 14.69 2.22 -13.77
CA PRO A 56 15.18 2.77 -12.52
C PRO A 56 16.56 3.41 -12.67
N PHE A 57 17.45 2.91 -13.54
CA PHE A 57 18.74 3.53 -13.77
C PHE A 57 18.62 4.97 -14.28
N LEU A 58 17.80 5.21 -15.31
CA LEU A 58 17.64 6.54 -15.90
C LEU A 58 16.84 7.49 -15.00
N THR A 59 15.84 6.99 -14.27
CA THR A 59 14.87 7.81 -13.53
C THR A 59 15.20 7.97 -12.05
N LEU A 60 15.86 6.99 -11.43
CA LEU A 60 16.29 7.02 -10.03
C LEU A 60 17.79 7.24 -9.91
N GLY A 61 18.58 7.07 -10.97
CA GLY A 61 20.01 7.36 -10.96
C GLY A 61 20.34 8.85 -11.06
N PRO A 62 21.62 9.20 -11.28
CA PRO A 62 22.09 10.59 -11.36
C PRO A 62 21.40 11.45 -12.43
N THR A 63 20.98 10.83 -13.54
CA THR A 63 20.25 11.49 -14.63
C THR A 63 18.76 11.68 -14.34
N GLY A 64 18.27 11.19 -13.19
CA GLY A 64 16.83 11.13 -12.91
C GLY A 64 16.14 12.49 -12.85
N LYS A 65 16.89 13.59 -12.66
CA LYS A 65 16.35 14.96 -12.72
C LYS A 65 15.77 15.28 -14.10
N ASP A 66 16.37 14.78 -15.17
CA ASP A 66 15.92 14.99 -16.56
C ASP A 66 14.66 14.17 -16.90
N PHE A 67 14.34 13.19 -16.04
CA PHE A 67 13.21 12.27 -16.18
C PHE A 67 12.28 12.33 -14.97
N ALA A 68 12.22 13.48 -14.28
CA ALA A 68 11.35 13.64 -13.12
C ALA A 68 9.86 13.64 -13.51
N ASP A 69 9.54 14.13 -14.71
CA ASP A 69 8.18 14.22 -15.22
C ASP A 69 7.59 12.87 -15.64
N MET A 70 6.25 12.78 -15.60
CA MET A 70 5.52 11.55 -15.94
C MET A 70 5.78 11.07 -17.37
N ILE A 71 5.75 11.99 -18.35
CA ILE A 71 5.78 11.62 -19.78
C ILE A 71 7.10 10.92 -20.14
N PRO A 72 8.29 11.46 -19.80
CA PRO A 72 9.55 10.76 -20.05
C PRO A 72 9.64 9.39 -19.34
N ARG A 73 9.13 9.28 -18.10
CA ARG A 73 9.09 8.00 -17.37
C ARG A 73 8.22 6.97 -18.06
N LEU A 74 7.05 7.39 -18.57
CA LEU A 74 6.16 6.52 -19.34
C LEU A 74 6.83 6.00 -20.61
N TRP A 75 7.58 6.84 -21.33
CA TRP A 75 8.28 6.41 -22.54
C TRP A 75 9.33 5.35 -22.25
N ILE A 76 10.15 5.55 -21.21
CA ILE A 76 11.16 4.57 -20.80
C ILE A 76 10.48 3.29 -20.29
N PHE A 77 9.40 3.42 -19.52
CA PHE A 77 8.63 2.28 -19.05
C PHE A 77 8.10 1.43 -20.20
N TRP A 78 7.51 2.04 -21.22
CA TRP A 78 7.00 1.31 -22.37
C TRP A 78 8.10 0.67 -23.22
N ALA A 79 9.27 1.31 -23.34
CA ALA A 79 10.44 0.69 -23.96
C ALA A 79 10.91 -0.54 -23.18
N ALA A 80 10.95 -0.45 -21.85
CA ALA A 80 11.27 -1.57 -20.96
C ALA A 80 10.25 -2.72 -21.10
N VAL A 81 8.95 -2.40 -21.12
CA VAL A 81 7.87 -3.36 -21.31
C VAL A 81 8.02 -4.07 -22.65
N LEU A 82 8.27 -3.35 -23.75
CA LEU A 82 8.45 -3.97 -25.06
C LEU A 82 9.65 -4.93 -25.06
N GLY A 83 10.79 -4.48 -24.52
CA GLY A 83 12.01 -5.30 -24.44
C GLY A 83 11.78 -6.60 -23.67
N VAL A 84 11.14 -6.53 -22.51
CA VAL A 84 10.84 -7.71 -21.68
C VAL A 84 9.76 -8.59 -22.31
N ALA A 85 8.71 -8.01 -22.91
CA ALA A 85 7.61 -8.75 -23.51
C ALA A 85 8.07 -9.57 -24.72
N ILE A 86 8.96 -9.01 -25.55
CA ILE A 86 9.61 -9.72 -26.66
C ILE A 86 10.30 -10.98 -26.15
N VAL A 87 11.15 -10.85 -25.12
CA VAL A 87 11.90 -11.97 -24.55
C VAL A 87 10.97 -13.02 -23.97
N LEU A 88 9.98 -12.62 -23.17
CA LEU A 88 9.00 -13.54 -22.60
C LEU A 88 8.20 -14.29 -23.66
N LYS A 89 7.87 -13.64 -24.79
CA LYS A 89 7.19 -14.30 -25.91
C LYS A 89 8.06 -15.37 -26.57
N THR A 90 9.37 -15.17 -26.68
CA THR A 90 10.28 -16.21 -27.22
C THR A 90 10.40 -17.47 -26.33
N TRP A 91 10.18 -17.30 -25.02
CA TRP A 91 10.24 -18.36 -24.02
C TRP A 91 8.91 -19.10 -23.84
N ALA A 92 7.80 -18.38 -24.00
CA ALA A 92 6.46 -18.92 -23.94
C ALA A 92 5.69 -18.63 -25.24
N PRO A 93 6.13 -19.19 -26.39
CA PRO A 93 5.53 -18.89 -27.70
C PRO A 93 4.04 -19.22 -27.75
N GLU A 94 3.63 -20.32 -27.10
CA GLU A 94 2.23 -20.76 -27.02
C GLU A 94 1.35 -19.85 -26.13
N SER A 95 1.94 -18.94 -25.35
CA SER A 95 1.16 -18.05 -24.49
C SER A 95 0.51 -16.92 -25.29
N LYS A 96 -0.73 -16.60 -24.92
CA LYS A 96 -1.47 -15.48 -25.50
C LYS A 96 -0.68 -14.18 -25.30
N THR A 97 -0.47 -13.44 -26.37
CA THR A 97 0.27 -12.18 -26.36
C THR A 97 -0.28 -11.18 -25.34
N SER A 98 -1.60 -11.09 -25.18
CA SER A 98 -2.24 -10.24 -24.17
C SER A 98 -1.87 -10.60 -22.72
N LEU A 99 -1.65 -11.89 -22.43
CA LEU A 99 -1.17 -12.34 -21.12
C LEU A 99 0.28 -11.92 -20.90
N ILE A 100 1.14 -12.12 -21.90
CA ILE A 100 2.56 -11.71 -21.84
C ILE A 100 2.68 -10.22 -21.59
N TYR A 101 1.89 -9.40 -22.29
CA TYR A 101 1.85 -7.96 -22.06
C TYR A 101 1.39 -7.61 -20.65
N ALA A 102 0.31 -8.21 -20.15
CA ALA A 102 -0.18 -7.93 -18.81
C ALA A 102 0.84 -8.32 -17.72
N VAL A 103 1.47 -9.50 -17.86
CA VAL A 103 2.55 -9.95 -16.98
C VAL A 103 3.72 -8.96 -17.00
N THR A 104 4.11 -8.51 -18.18
CA THR A 104 5.25 -7.61 -18.34
C THR A 104 4.99 -6.22 -17.78
N ILE A 105 3.82 -5.65 -18.06
CA ILE A 105 3.42 -4.33 -17.55
C ILE A 105 3.42 -4.31 -16.03
N ILE A 106 2.79 -5.30 -15.40
CA ILE A 106 2.76 -5.42 -13.94
C ILE A 106 4.17 -5.72 -13.40
N GLY A 107 4.90 -6.64 -14.02
CA GLY A 107 6.24 -7.05 -13.59
C GLY A 107 7.25 -5.90 -13.61
N VAL A 108 7.33 -5.15 -14.70
CA VAL A 108 8.22 -3.98 -14.83
C VAL A 108 7.81 -2.89 -13.84
N ALA A 109 6.51 -2.66 -13.62
CA ALA A 109 6.03 -1.67 -12.65
C ALA A 109 6.37 -2.06 -11.21
N VAL A 110 6.24 -3.35 -10.84
CA VAL A 110 6.66 -3.87 -9.54
C VAL A 110 8.16 -3.73 -9.37
N PHE A 111 8.94 -4.13 -10.39
CA PHE A 111 10.40 -3.99 -10.36
C PHE A 111 10.82 -2.53 -10.15
N PHE A 112 10.21 -1.60 -10.87
CA PHE A 112 10.45 -0.16 -10.69
C PHE A 112 10.08 0.31 -9.27
N LYS A 113 8.92 -0.11 -8.76
CA LYS A 113 8.46 0.27 -7.42
C LYS A 113 9.40 -0.26 -6.33
N LEU A 114 9.93 -1.47 -6.48
CA LEU A 114 10.93 -2.04 -5.57
C LEU A 114 12.26 -1.28 -5.67
N ALA A 115 12.70 -0.95 -6.88
CA ALA A 115 13.91 -0.16 -7.10
C ALA A 115 13.82 1.24 -6.47
N ALA A 116 12.62 1.83 -6.42
CA ALA A 116 12.37 3.11 -5.77
C ALA A 116 12.61 3.10 -4.25
N TYR A 117 12.66 1.93 -3.59
CA TYR A 117 13.02 1.79 -2.18
C TYR A 117 14.53 1.64 -1.94
N ILE A 118 15.35 1.39 -2.97
CA ILE A 118 16.80 1.20 -2.82
C ILE A 118 17.45 2.41 -2.11
N PRO A 119 17.15 3.68 -2.46
CA PRO A 119 17.75 4.83 -1.79
C PRO A 119 17.36 4.97 -0.30
N ASP A 120 16.26 4.35 0.13
CA ASP A 120 15.81 4.37 1.53
C ASP A 120 16.67 3.45 2.41
N VAL A 121 17.39 2.48 1.82
CA VAL A 121 18.36 1.63 2.52
C VAL A 121 19.75 2.24 2.38
N SER A 122 20.12 3.07 3.35
CA SER A 122 21.34 3.87 3.29
C SER A 122 22.11 3.87 4.61
N THR A 123 23.43 3.99 4.54
CA THR A 123 24.32 4.27 5.68
C THR A 123 24.40 5.75 6.03
N TYR A 124 23.73 6.62 5.28
CA TYR A 124 23.75 8.06 5.52
C TYR A 124 23.27 8.42 6.93
N PRO A 125 24.04 9.16 7.74
CA PRO A 125 23.76 9.31 9.17
C PRO A 125 22.49 10.13 9.46
N PHE A 126 22.15 11.11 8.63
CA PHE A 126 21.01 11.99 8.88
C PHE A 126 19.70 11.45 8.30
N SER A 127 18.59 12.10 8.67
CA SER A 127 17.24 11.78 8.20
C SER A 127 17.13 11.89 6.66
N LEU A 128 16.63 10.84 6.01
CA LEU A 128 16.30 10.76 4.57
C LEU A 128 14.93 11.37 4.27
N ALA A 129 14.01 11.28 5.23
CA ALA A 129 12.63 11.71 5.05
C ALA A 129 12.06 12.36 6.31
N TRP A 130 10.95 13.07 6.14
CA TRP A 130 10.20 13.65 7.24
C TRP A 130 9.86 12.60 8.29
N SER A 131 10.04 12.95 9.57
CA SER A 131 9.76 12.13 10.76
C SER A 131 10.57 10.82 10.89
N GLU A 132 11.55 10.54 10.02
CA GLU A 132 12.28 9.27 10.06
C GLU A 132 13.02 9.07 11.40
N SER A 133 13.77 10.08 11.85
CA SER A 133 14.46 10.08 13.13
C SER A 133 13.54 9.76 14.31
N ASN A 134 12.35 10.37 14.33
CA ASN A 134 11.33 10.12 15.35
C ASN A 134 10.83 8.67 15.31
N ARG A 135 10.76 8.03 14.15
CA ARG A 135 10.30 6.64 14.06
C ARG A 135 11.26 5.68 14.75
N TYR A 136 12.56 5.87 14.58
CA TYR A 136 13.56 5.04 15.26
C TYR A 136 13.57 5.29 16.77
N TYR A 137 13.44 6.57 17.17
CA TYR A 137 13.25 6.92 18.57
C TYR A 137 12.03 6.20 19.17
N TYR A 138 10.84 6.36 18.61
CA TYR A 138 9.64 5.73 19.18
C TYR A 138 9.67 4.20 19.13
N ALA A 139 10.29 3.60 18.12
CA ALA A 139 10.50 2.16 18.05
C ALA A 139 11.44 1.65 19.15
N SER A 140 12.45 2.44 19.54
CA SER A 140 13.37 2.09 20.63
C SER A 140 12.69 2.05 22.01
N LEU A 141 11.60 2.79 22.21
CA LEU A 141 10.96 2.94 23.52
C LEU A 141 10.39 1.63 24.08
N LEU A 142 10.05 0.67 23.22
CA LEU A 142 9.60 -0.66 23.65
C LEU A 142 10.71 -1.44 24.39
N PHE A 143 11.97 -1.12 24.11
CA PHE A 143 13.15 -1.72 24.73
C PHE A 143 13.96 -0.64 25.45
N SER A 144 13.28 0.36 26.04
CA SER A 144 13.92 1.56 26.58
C SER A 144 14.95 1.26 27.67
N GLN A 145 14.63 0.37 28.62
CA GLN A 145 15.60 -0.06 29.64
C GLN A 145 16.88 -0.64 29.05
N LYS A 146 16.77 -1.44 27.97
CA LYS A 146 17.91 -2.07 27.30
C LYS A 146 18.76 -1.08 26.50
N ILE A 147 18.11 -0.09 25.87
CA ILE A 147 18.76 0.84 24.93
C ILE A 147 19.26 2.11 25.63
N TRP A 148 18.45 2.64 26.53
CA TRP A 148 18.67 3.93 27.20
C TRP A 148 19.05 3.78 28.68
N GLY A 149 19.05 2.57 29.24
CA GLY A 149 19.36 2.33 30.66
C GLY A 149 18.27 2.77 31.64
N ARG A 150 17.14 3.28 31.13
CA ARG A 150 16.01 3.76 31.92
C ARG A 150 14.67 3.43 31.25
N ASP A 151 13.65 3.24 32.08
CA ASP A 151 12.28 3.08 31.62
C ASP A 151 11.74 4.41 31.09
N LEU A 152 11.45 4.44 29.79
CA LEU A 152 10.84 5.58 29.12
C LEU A 152 9.38 5.28 28.75
N PRO A 153 8.49 6.28 28.80
CA PRO A 153 7.12 6.13 28.31
C PRO A 153 7.06 5.60 26.88
N LEU A 154 6.10 4.73 26.59
CA LEU A 154 5.86 4.22 25.23
C LEU A 154 5.42 5.33 24.28
N SER A 155 5.37 5.06 22.98
CA SER A 155 4.95 6.10 22.03
C SER A 155 3.46 6.43 22.17
N PRO A 156 3.08 7.71 22.32
CA PRO A 156 1.66 8.09 22.31
C PRO A 156 1.08 8.16 20.89
N TRP A 157 1.92 8.03 19.84
CA TRP A 157 1.50 8.11 18.45
C TRP A 157 1.79 6.79 17.75
N HIS A 158 0.87 6.32 16.90
CA HIS A 158 1.04 5.08 16.12
C HIS A 158 1.72 3.89 16.85
N PRO A 159 1.29 3.50 18.06
CA PRO A 159 1.99 2.50 18.87
C PRO A 159 2.37 1.20 18.15
N SER A 160 1.39 0.58 17.50
CA SER A 160 1.58 -0.70 16.80
C SER A 160 2.51 -0.58 15.58
N ARG A 161 2.66 0.61 15.00
CA ARG A 161 3.68 0.88 13.98
C ARG A 161 5.07 0.66 14.57
N TYR A 162 5.31 1.28 15.73
CA TYR A 162 6.58 1.26 16.41
C TYR A 162 6.89 -0.11 17.03
N MET A 163 5.86 -0.87 17.44
CA MET A 163 6.01 -2.28 17.82
C MET A 163 6.54 -3.15 16.68
N LEU A 164 6.11 -2.92 15.44
CA LEU A 164 6.67 -3.65 14.29
C LEU A 164 8.07 -3.16 13.93
N GLN A 165 8.32 -1.87 14.06
CA GLN A 165 9.65 -1.30 13.77
C GLN A 165 10.69 -1.61 14.83
N SER A 166 10.27 -2.02 16.04
CA SER A 166 11.18 -2.27 17.14
C SER A 166 11.90 -3.62 17.02
N LEU A 167 11.43 -4.54 16.18
CA LEU A 167 12.00 -5.90 16.09
C LEU A 167 13.52 -5.94 15.90
N PRO A 168 14.17 -5.09 15.07
CA PRO A 168 15.62 -5.11 14.96
C PRO A 168 16.34 -4.76 16.28
N PHE A 169 15.75 -3.96 17.18
CA PHE A 169 16.34 -3.64 18.48
C PHE A 169 16.40 -4.84 19.46
N LEU A 170 15.76 -5.97 19.13
CA LEU A 170 15.97 -7.23 19.87
C LEU A 170 17.44 -7.66 19.79
N ILE A 171 18.13 -7.33 18.70
CA ILE A 171 19.56 -7.59 18.51
C ILE A 171 20.34 -6.29 18.78
N SER A 172 21.23 -6.32 19.76
CA SER A 172 22.02 -5.14 20.13
C SER A 172 23.06 -4.80 19.06
N GLY A 173 23.35 -3.52 18.86
CA GLY A 173 24.43 -3.05 17.98
C GLY A 173 24.15 -3.11 16.49
N LEU A 174 22.90 -3.34 16.06
CA LEU A 174 22.57 -3.30 14.63
C LEU A 174 22.69 -1.87 14.08
N PRO A 175 23.41 -1.65 12.96
CA PRO A 175 23.55 -0.32 12.38
C PRO A 175 22.24 0.21 11.77
N LEU A 176 22.14 1.54 11.67
CA LEU A 176 20.97 2.28 11.13
C LEU A 176 20.43 1.72 9.80
N TRP A 177 21.32 1.29 8.89
CA TRP A 177 20.89 0.78 7.58
C TRP A 177 20.05 -0.50 7.68
N ILE A 178 20.23 -1.32 8.73
CA ILE A 178 19.41 -2.51 8.96
C ILE A 178 18.00 -2.12 9.41
N HIS A 179 17.87 -1.09 10.25
CA HIS A 179 16.56 -0.56 10.64
C HIS A 179 15.82 0.08 9.46
N ARG A 180 16.56 0.70 8.53
CA ARG A 180 16.02 1.18 7.24
C ARG A 180 15.58 0.03 6.34
N LEU A 181 16.42 -0.99 6.17
CA LEU A 181 16.07 -2.19 5.42
C LEU A 181 14.81 -2.85 6.00
N TRP A 182 14.74 -3.01 7.32
CA TRP A 182 13.57 -3.56 7.99
C TRP A 182 12.30 -2.73 7.71
N GLN A 183 12.39 -1.40 7.75
CA GLN A 183 11.27 -0.55 7.39
C GLN A 183 10.82 -0.76 5.94
N VAL A 184 11.75 -0.89 4.99
CA VAL A 184 11.44 -1.20 3.58
C VAL A 184 10.80 -2.58 3.46
N LEU A 185 11.33 -3.59 4.14
CA LEU A 185 10.77 -4.94 4.16
C LEU A 185 9.33 -4.94 4.68
N LEU A 186 9.02 -4.18 5.74
CA LEU A 186 7.64 -4.03 6.21
C LEU A 186 6.71 -3.42 5.15
N TRP A 187 7.18 -2.40 4.41
CA TRP A 187 6.42 -1.77 3.32
C TRP A 187 6.21 -2.68 2.10
N VAL A 188 7.07 -3.69 1.88
CA VAL A 188 6.92 -4.65 0.78
C VAL A 188 6.14 -5.89 1.23
N LEU A 189 6.55 -6.50 2.34
CA LEU A 189 6.05 -7.78 2.81
C LEU A 189 4.58 -7.70 3.23
N MET A 190 4.16 -6.66 3.97
CA MET A 190 2.80 -6.59 4.51
C MET A 190 1.71 -6.44 3.43
N PRO A 191 1.88 -5.59 2.40
CA PRO A 191 1.00 -5.59 1.23
C PRO A 191 0.99 -6.91 0.46
N VAL A 192 2.15 -7.56 0.29
CA VAL A 192 2.25 -8.86 -0.40
C VAL A 192 1.51 -9.95 0.38
N LEU A 193 1.71 -10.05 1.69
CA LEU A 193 0.99 -10.98 2.56
C LEU A 193 -0.52 -10.74 2.55
N SER A 194 -0.95 -9.48 2.48
CA SER A 194 -2.37 -9.14 2.32
C SER A 194 -2.92 -9.54 0.96
N GLY A 195 -2.13 -9.37 -0.10
CA GLY A 195 -2.44 -9.86 -1.44
C GLY A 195 -2.58 -11.38 -1.47
N ILE A 196 -1.69 -12.13 -0.80
CA ILE A 196 -1.78 -13.58 -0.64
C ILE A 196 -3.05 -13.96 0.13
N ALA A 197 -3.34 -13.27 1.23
CA ALA A 197 -4.53 -13.52 2.04
C ALA A 197 -5.82 -13.31 1.24
N LEU A 198 -5.89 -12.23 0.43
CA LEU A 198 -7.03 -11.95 -0.44
C LEU A 198 -7.11 -12.96 -1.60
N ALA A 199 -5.98 -13.34 -2.20
CA ALA A 199 -5.92 -14.31 -3.30
C ALA A 199 -6.53 -15.66 -2.90
N ARG A 200 -6.32 -16.11 -1.66
CA ARG A 200 -6.90 -17.35 -1.11
C ARG A 200 -8.43 -17.34 -1.02
N ARG A 201 -9.06 -16.17 -1.10
CA ARG A 201 -10.52 -16.02 -1.09
C ARG A 201 -11.15 -16.00 -2.47
N LEU A 202 -10.34 -15.96 -3.52
CA LEU A 202 -10.80 -15.72 -4.88
C LEU A 202 -10.57 -16.96 -5.76
N PRO A 203 -11.43 -17.21 -6.76
CA PRO A 203 -11.31 -18.34 -7.68
C PRO A 203 -10.23 -18.11 -8.76
N LEU A 204 -8.99 -17.85 -8.33
CA LEU A 204 -7.84 -17.64 -9.22
C LEU A 204 -7.37 -18.96 -9.84
N ARG A 205 -7.01 -18.94 -11.12
CA ARG A 205 -6.59 -20.11 -11.90
C ARG A 205 -5.07 -20.14 -12.05
N GLY A 206 -4.42 -21.07 -11.35
CA GLY A 206 -3.00 -21.36 -11.46
C GLY A 206 -2.08 -20.28 -10.85
N HIS A 207 -0.78 -20.58 -10.88
CA HIS A 207 0.23 -19.76 -10.21
C HIS A 207 0.45 -18.40 -10.88
N ILE A 208 0.40 -18.32 -12.21
CA ILE A 208 0.64 -17.06 -12.95
C ILE A 208 -0.43 -16.02 -12.60
N GLN A 209 -1.71 -16.37 -12.66
CA GLN A 209 -2.80 -15.45 -12.33
C GLN A 209 -2.72 -15.01 -10.86
N THR A 210 -2.40 -15.94 -9.96
CA THR A 210 -2.22 -15.66 -8.54
C THR A 210 -1.09 -14.66 -8.30
N SER A 211 0.08 -14.89 -8.90
CA SER A 211 1.23 -13.99 -8.79
C SER A 211 0.96 -12.61 -9.39
N MET A 212 0.30 -12.54 -10.55
CA MET A 212 -0.11 -11.27 -11.15
C MET A 212 -1.08 -10.49 -10.27
N PHE A 213 -2.05 -11.18 -9.66
CA PHE A 213 -3.00 -10.54 -8.75
C PHE A 213 -2.29 -10.00 -7.51
N ILE A 214 -1.41 -10.77 -6.88
CA ILE A 214 -0.63 -10.33 -5.71
C ILE A 214 0.25 -9.12 -6.07
N ALA A 215 0.95 -9.18 -7.20
CA ALA A 215 1.77 -8.10 -7.73
C ALA A 215 0.94 -6.83 -7.99
N TRP A 216 -0.24 -6.98 -8.58
CA TRP A 216 -1.17 -5.87 -8.79
C TRP A 216 -1.71 -5.30 -7.48
N VAL A 217 -2.04 -6.13 -6.48
CA VAL A 217 -2.45 -5.69 -5.14
C VAL A 217 -1.33 -4.88 -4.46
N PHE A 218 -0.07 -5.32 -4.58
CA PHE A 218 1.08 -4.56 -4.07
C PHE A 218 1.18 -3.17 -4.70
N LEU A 219 1.04 -3.07 -6.03
CA LEU A 219 1.00 -1.78 -6.73
C LEU A 219 -0.22 -0.95 -6.29
N PHE A 220 -1.38 -1.59 -6.13
CA PHE A 220 -2.61 -0.91 -5.75
C PHE A 220 -2.50 -0.25 -4.37
N PHE A 221 -2.01 -0.99 -3.37
CA PHE A 221 -1.75 -0.46 -2.01
C PHE A 221 -0.65 0.59 -1.95
N SER A 222 0.27 0.58 -2.92
CA SER A 222 1.33 1.57 -3.03
C SER A 222 0.86 2.97 -3.46
N GLN A 223 -0.37 3.11 -3.98
CA GLN A 223 -0.91 4.38 -4.50
C GLN A 223 -1.32 5.36 -3.38
N GLY A 224 -2.06 4.86 -2.39
CA GLY A 224 -2.38 5.61 -1.19
C GLY A 224 -1.79 4.85 -0.02
N PRO A 225 -0.57 5.20 0.43
CA PRO A 225 0.29 4.30 1.18
C PRO A 225 -0.45 3.69 2.36
N VAL A 226 -0.85 2.43 2.21
CA VAL A 226 -1.54 1.65 3.25
C VAL A 226 -0.48 1.21 4.23
N TYR A 227 -0.53 1.74 5.45
CA TYR A 227 0.55 1.48 6.39
C TYR A 227 0.60 0.00 6.78
N TYR A 228 1.81 -0.57 6.80
CA TYR A 228 2.10 -1.98 7.11
C TYR A 228 1.41 -2.51 8.39
N HIS A 229 1.23 -1.69 9.44
CA HIS A 229 0.50 -2.11 10.66
C HIS A 229 -1.03 -2.28 10.48
N LEU A 230 -1.67 -1.67 9.47
CA LEU A 230 -3.09 -1.94 9.16
C LEU A 230 -3.29 -3.32 8.52
N HIS A 231 -2.28 -3.76 7.76
CA HIS A 231 -2.33 -5.04 7.06
C HIS A 231 -2.46 -6.22 8.03
N ILE A 232 -2.05 -6.10 9.29
CA ILE A 232 -2.25 -7.16 10.29
C ILE A 232 -3.74 -7.42 10.52
N CYS A 233 -4.56 -6.36 10.72
CA CYS A 233 -6.00 -6.50 10.81
C CYS A 233 -6.58 -7.17 9.56
N LEU A 234 -6.13 -6.71 8.39
CA LEU A 234 -6.58 -7.22 7.10
C LEU A 234 -6.25 -8.72 6.93
N ILE A 235 -5.02 -9.13 7.23
CA ILE A 235 -4.53 -10.51 7.10
C ILE A 235 -5.30 -11.44 8.04
N ILE A 236 -5.52 -11.04 9.30
CA ILE A 236 -6.27 -11.84 10.29
C ILE A 236 -7.69 -12.13 9.78
N ILE A 237 -8.40 -11.10 9.34
CA ILE A 237 -9.78 -11.27 8.85
C ILE A 237 -9.81 -12.05 7.54
N LEU A 238 -8.98 -11.69 6.56
CA LEU A 238 -8.95 -12.38 5.26
C LEU A 238 -8.57 -13.86 5.39
N LEU A 239 -7.65 -14.25 6.27
CA LEU A 239 -7.30 -15.66 6.41
C LEU A 239 -8.30 -16.46 7.25
N GLY A 240 -8.88 -15.85 8.29
CA GLY A 240 -9.62 -16.59 9.30
C GLY A 240 -11.15 -16.48 9.25
N PHE A 241 -11.70 -15.37 8.74
CA PHE A 241 -13.12 -15.05 8.87
C PHE A 241 -14.01 -16.02 8.06
N ASP A 242 -15.12 -16.44 8.66
CA ASP A 242 -16.08 -17.35 8.04
C ASP A 242 -17.50 -16.81 8.29
N SER A 243 -18.18 -16.44 7.21
CA SER A 243 -19.53 -15.85 7.25
C SER A 243 -20.59 -16.79 7.88
N GLN A 244 -20.31 -18.09 7.93
CA GLN A 244 -21.21 -19.10 8.50
C GLN A 244 -20.93 -19.36 9.99
N ARG A 245 -19.68 -19.26 10.44
CA ARG A 245 -19.25 -19.58 11.82
C ARG A 245 -19.16 -18.35 12.71
N PHE A 246 -20.28 -17.99 13.34
CA PHE A 246 -20.41 -16.77 14.16
C PHE A 246 -19.30 -16.59 15.21
N TRP A 247 -19.11 -17.57 16.11
CA TRP A 247 -18.17 -17.45 17.25
C TRP A 247 -16.71 -17.39 16.82
N ARG A 248 -16.31 -18.21 15.84
CA ARG A 248 -14.96 -18.17 15.27
C ARG A 248 -14.67 -16.79 14.68
N SER A 249 -15.61 -16.27 13.90
CA SER A 249 -15.49 -14.95 13.29
C SER A 249 -15.50 -13.82 14.31
N LEU A 250 -16.31 -13.94 15.37
CA LEU A 250 -16.33 -12.98 16.48
C LEU A 250 -14.96 -12.88 17.16
N ILE A 251 -14.35 -14.03 17.50
CA ILE A 251 -13.01 -14.06 18.13
C ILE A 251 -11.96 -13.38 17.23
N LEU A 252 -11.97 -13.67 15.93
CA LEU A 252 -11.04 -13.07 14.98
C LEU A 252 -11.24 -11.56 14.83
N VAL A 253 -12.50 -11.10 14.79
CA VAL A 253 -12.83 -9.68 14.78
C VAL A 253 -12.32 -9.00 16.05
N VAL A 254 -12.53 -9.60 17.22
CA VAL A 254 -12.02 -9.08 18.50
C VAL A 254 -10.50 -8.98 18.50
N ILE A 255 -9.78 -10.02 18.07
CA ILE A 255 -8.29 -10.01 18.00
C ILE A 255 -7.79 -8.90 17.07
N ALA A 256 -8.36 -8.79 15.87
CA ALA A 256 -8.00 -7.74 14.93
C ALA A 256 -8.37 -6.35 15.45
N SER A 257 -9.49 -6.22 16.17
CA SER A 257 -9.93 -4.98 16.82
C SER A 257 -9.03 -4.54 17.96
N ILE A 258 -8.50 -5.46 18.77
CA ILE A 258 -7.51 -5.13 19.80
C ILE A 258 -6.29 -4.46 19.16
N TRP A 259 -5.78 -5.05 18.06
CA TRP A 259 -4.68 -4.47 17.29
C TRP A 259 -5.03 -3.10 16.70
N ALA A 260 -6.22 -2.97 16.09
CA ALA A 260 -6.68 -1.70 15.52
C ALA A 260 -6.78 -0.59 16.59
N GLY A 261 -7.31 -0.90 17.77
CA GLY A 261 -7.46 0.03 18.89
C GLY A 261 -6.12 0.55 19.43
N ILE A 262 -5.10 -0.31 19.51
CA ILE A 262 -3.72 0.10 19.86
C ILE A 262 -3.12 0.98 18.76
N SER A 263 -3.58 0.85 17.52
CA SER A 263 -2.95 1.49 16.36
C SER A 263 -3.40 2.96 16.18
N ARG A 264 -4.67 3.17 15.84
CA ARG A 264 -5.25 4.47 15.49
C ARG A 264 -6.75 4.49 15.72
N VAL A 265 -7.25 5.63 16.19
CA VAL A 265 -8.71 5.85 16.38
C VAL A 265 -9.49 5.61 15.09
N ASN A 266 -9.02 6.10 13.95
CA ASN A 266 -9.73 5.94 12.68
C ASN A 266 -9.77 4.48 12.18
N TRP A 267 -9.04 3.56 12.81
CA TRP A 267 -9.04 2.15 12.48
C TRP A 267 -9.91 1.29 13.39
N VAL A 268 -10.43 1.84 14.49
CA VAL A 268 -11.39 1.17 15.39
C VAL A 268 -12.49 0.40 14.64
N PRO A 269 -13.17 0.97 13.62
CA PRO A 269 -14.25 0.25 12.93
C PRO A 269 -13.76 -0.76 11.88
N VAL A 270 -12.47 -0.73 11.50
CA VAL A 270 -11.98 -1.41 10.28
C VAL A 270 -12.13 -2.93 10.31
N PRO A 271 -11.74 -3.66 11.38
CA PRO A 271 -11.90 -5.11 11.40
C PRO A 271 -13.36 -5.56 11.26
N ALA A 272 -14.28 -4.87 11.94
CA ALA A 272 -15.71 -5.11 11.85
C ALA A 272 -16.27 -4.77 10.46
N PHE A 273 -15.80 -3.68 9.85
CA PHE A 273 -16.21 -3.27 8.50
C PHE A 273 -15.74 -4.24 7.42
N ILE A 274 -14.53 -4.78 7.53
CA ILE A 274 -14.03 -5.83 6.62
C ILE A 274 -14.89 -7.10 6.79
N ALA A 275 -15.09 -7.55 8.03
CA ALA A 275 -15.91 -8.72 8.32
C ALA A 275 -17.36 -8.56 7.83
N GLY A 276 -17.95 -7.39 8.10
CA GLY A 276 -19.29 -7.02 7.65
C GLY A 276 -19.41 -6.99 6.13
N ALA A 277 -18.45 -6.39 5.43
CA ALA A 277 -18.46 -6.37 3.97
C ALA A 277 -18.35 -7.78 3.36
N ILE A 278 -17.44 -8.62 3.88
CA ILE A 278 -17.31 -10.02 3.44
C ILE A 278 -18.62 -10.77 3.68
N TYR A 279 -19.24 -10.61 4.86
CA TYR A 279 -20.53 -11.20 5.18
C TYR A 279 -21.63 -10.75 4.21
N LEU A 280 -21.73 -9.45 3.92
CA LEU A 280 -22.70 -8.92 2.96
C LEU A 280 -22.45 -9.42 1.53
N ILE A 281 -21.23 -9.84 1.18
CA ILE A 281 -20.94 -10.42 -0.14
C ILE A 281 -21.24 -11.93 -0.17
N GLU A 282 -20.91 -12.66 0.90
CA GLU A 282 -20.95 -14.12 0.96
C GLU A 282 -22.26 -14.71 1.48
N MET A 283 -23.05 -13.97 2.26
CA MET A 283 -24.29 -14.47 2.86
C MET A 283 -25.52 -13.81 2.22
N PRO A 284 -26.39 -14.57 1.54
CA PRO A 284 -27.67 -14.04 1.06
C PRO A 284 -28.67 -13.87 2.21
N VAL A 285 -29.57 -12.89 2.07
CA VAL A 285 -30.59 -12.55 3.08
C VAL A 285 -31.59 -13.68 3.26
N ASN A 286 -31.97 -14.37 2.19
CA ASN A 286 -32.94 -15.46 2.24
C ASN A 286 -32.49 -16.70 3.04
N ARG A 287 -31.21 -16.80 3.43
CA ARG A 287 -30.73 -17.83 4.35
C ARG A 287 -31.02 -17.52 5.82
N ALA A 288 -31.43 -16.29 6.13
CA ALA A 288 -31.90 -15.91 7.46
C ALA A 288 -33.43 -15.91 7.49
N LYS A 289 -34.04 -16.13 8.67
CA LYS A 289 -35.50 -16.13 8.81
C LYS A 289 -36.10 -14.75 8.57
N ASN A 290 -35.35 -13.70 8.93
CA ASN A 290 -35.74 -12.31 8.74
C ASN A 290 -34.51 -11.39 8.72
N ILE A 291 -34.75 -10.13 8.36
CA ILE A 291 -33.70 -9.09 8.26
C ILE A 291 -33.01 -8.85 9.61
N ARG A 292 -33.74 -8.94 10.73
CA ARG A 292 -33.17 -8.74 12.07
C ARG A 292 -32.14 -9.82 12.40
N GLU A 293 -32.46 -11.09 12.14
CA GLU A 293 -31.52 -12.20 12.31
C GLU A 293 -30.32 -12.01 11.37
N TYR A 294 -30.56 -11.65 10.11
CA TYR A 294 -29.50 -11.40 9.13
C TYR A 294 -28.51 -10.32 9.58
N LEU A 295 -29.02 -9.20 10.10
CA LEU A 295 -28.20 -8.07 10.56
C LEU A 295 -27.62 -8.26 11.97
N SER A 296 -28.14 -9.20 12.76
CA SER A 296 -27.64 -9.45 14.11
C SER A 296 -26.16 -9.84 14.13
N ARG A 297 -25.71 -10.63 13.14
CA ARG A 297 -24.31 -11.08 13.05
C ARG A 297 -23.33 -9.91 12.88
N PRO A 298 -23.42 -9.09 11.81
CA PRO A 298 -22.55 -7.93 11.66
C PRO A 298 -22.72 -6.91 12.78
N PHE A 299 -23.93 -6.79 13.38
CA PHE A 299 -24.15 -5.94 14.54
C PHE A 299 -23.28 -6.39 15.73
N PHE A 300 -23.35 -7.66 16.13
CA PHE A 300 -22.58 -8.17 17.27
C PHE A 300 -21.07 -8.18 17.02
N TRP A 301 -20.62 -8.50 15.80
CA TRP A 301 -19.20 -8.34 15.44
C TRP A 301 -18.75 -6.89 15.55
N SER A 302 -19.56 -5.93 15.10
CA SER A 302 -19.23 -4.51 15.20
C SER A 302 -19.22 -4.00 16.63
N LEU A 303 -20.20 -4.41 17.44
CA LEU A 303 -20.28 -4.04 18.84
C LEU A 303 -19.08 -4.60 19.62
N ALA A 304 -18.84 -5.90 19.54
CA ALA A 304 -17.74 -6.54 20.26
C ALA A 304 -16.37 -6.05 19.77
N GLY A 305 -16.20 -5.90 18.45
CA GLY A 305 -14.98 -5.34 17.87
C GLY A 305 -14.74 -3.89 18.29
N GLY A 306 -15.78 -3.05 18.28
CA GLY A 306 -15.69 -1.66 18.73
C GLY A 306 -15.33 -1.56 20.21
N VAL A 307 -16.00 -2.33 21.06
CA VAL A 307 -15.70 -2.39 22.51
C VAL A 307 -14.27 -2.87 22.73
N ALA A 308 -13.83 -3.94 22.07
CA ALA A 308 -12.47 -4.47 22.21
C ALA A 308 -11.40 -3.46 21.78
N ALA A 309 -11.64 -2.72 20.69
CA ALA A 309 -10.72 -1.70 20.21
C ALA A 309 -10.64 -0.49 21.16
N VAL A 310 -11.77 -0.03 21.70
CA VAL A 310 -11.78 1.07 22.68
C VAL A 310 -11.10 0.64 23.97
N LEU A 311 -11.41 -0.56 24.48
CA LEU A 311 -10.77 -1.07 25.70
C LEU A 311 -9.27 -1.29 25.51
N SER A 312 -8.82 -1.79 24.36
CA SER A 312 -7.39 -1.94 24.08
C SER A 312 -6.68 -0.59 23.98
N GLN A 313 -7.34 0.41 23.40
CA GLN A 313 -6.82 1.78 23.37
C GLN A 313 -6.70 2.35 24.78
N MET A 314 -7.74 2.23 25.62
CA MET A 314 -7.72 2.70 27.00
C MET A 314 -6.64 2.00 27.83
N ALA A 315 -6.52 0.68 27.68
CA ALA A 315 -5.46 -0.10 28.33
C ALA A 315 -4.08 0.40 27.88
N TYR A 316 -3.87 0.62 26.59
CA TYR A 316 -2.61 1.15 26.08
C TYR A 316 -2.29 2.53 26.65
N VAL A 317 -3.26 3.46 26.68
CA VAL A 317 -3.06 4.80 27.24
C VAL A 317 -2.56 4.72 28.68
N ASN A 318 -3.23 3.91 29.51
CA ASN A 318 -2.84 3.72 30.91
C ASN A 318 -1.47 3.06 31.08
N LEU A 319 -1.14 2.08 30.25
CA LEU A 319 0.14 1.37 30.29
C LEU A 319 1.29 2.16 29.67
N SER A 320 1.01 3.20 28.87
CA SER A 320 2.03 3.91 28.09
C SER A 320 2.95 4.80 28.91
N GLY A 321 2.58 5.14 30.15
CA GLY A 321 3.31 6.13 30.98
C GLY A 321 3.25 7.56 30.45
N ASN A 322 2.35 7.88 29.51
CA ASN A 322 2.15 9.23 28.99
C ASN A 322 0.89 9.89 29.57
N ASP A 323 0.89 11.23 29.57
CA ASP A 323 -0.31 12.02 29.79
C ASP A 323 -1.40 11.70 28.75
N VAL A 324 -2.63 11.47 29.23
CA VAL A 324 -3.82 11.15 28.43
C VAL A 324 -4.09 12.19 27.34
N THR A 325 -3.79 13.47 27.60
CA THR A 325 -4.00 14.58 26.65
C THR A 325 -3.22 14.41 25.35
N LYS A 326 -2.08 13.70 25.37
CA LYS A 326 -1.26 13.44 24.17
C LYS A 326 -1.96 12.56 23.13
N PHE A 327 -2.86 11.67 23.57
CA PHE A 327 -3.60 10.75 22.71
C PHE A 327 -4.80 11.41 22.01
N GLY A 328 -5.30 12.51 22.58
CA GLY A 328 -6.48 13.24 22.10
C GLY A 328 -6.20 14.43 21.18
N SER A 329 -4.93 14.82 20.97
CA SER A 329 -4.55 16.02 20.20
C SER A 329 -5.11 16.08 18.78
N SER A 330 -5.35 14.91 18.20
CA SER A 330 -6.00 14.74 16.90
C SER A 330 -7.44 15.26 16.86
N PHE A 331 -8.15 15.29 17.99
CA PHE A 331 -9.54 15.78 18.08
C PHE A 331 -9.64 17.30 18.22
N THR A 332 -8.58 17.97 18.68
CA THR A 332 -8.52 19.43 18.87
C THR A 332 -7.77 20.16 17.76
N SER A 333 -7.20 19.42 16.79
CA SER A 333 -6.49 19.99 15.65
C SER A 333 -7.40 20.76 14.68
N ASN A 334 -6.87 21.83 14.07
CA ASN A 334 -7.57 22.65 13.08
C ASN A 334 -7.94 21.86 11.81
N LEU A 335 -9.06 22.21 11.18
CA LEU A 335 -9.49 21.65 9.91
C LEU A 335 -8.89 22.44 8.73
N LEU A 336 -7.96 21.82 8.01
CA LEU A 336 -7.25 22.42 6.88
C LEU A 336 -7.87 21.97 5.56
N TRP A 337 -9.03 22.56 5.23
CA TRP A 337 -9.84 22.20 4.06
C TRP A 337 -9.12 22.33 2.71
N TYR A 338 -8.17 23.25 2.59
CA TYR A 338 -7.39 23.44 1.37
C TYR A 338 -6.66 22.15 0.92
N ARG A 339 -6.37 21.23 1.85
CA ARG A 339 -5.69 19.95 1.55
C ARG A 339 -6.50 19.04 0.62
N LEU A 340 -7.82 19.20 0.58
CA LEU A 340 -8.68 18.42 -0.31
C LEU A 340 -8.40 18.73 -1.80
N TRP A 341 -7.96 19.95 -2.09
CA TRP A 341 -7.72 20.45 -3.43
C TRP A 341 -6.21 20.52 -3.74
N PRO A 342 -5.82 20.68 -5.03
CA PRO A 342 -4.42 20.87 -5.41
C PRO A 342 -3.71 21.93 -4.56
N ASN A 343 -2.55 21.58 -4.01
CA ASN A 343 -1.77 22.46 -3.13
C ASN A 343 -0.28 22.08 -3.14
N GLU A 344 0.55 22.93 -2.54
CA GLU A 344 2.02 22.75 -2.49
C GLU A 344 2.46 21.46 -1.76
N THR A 345 1.71 21.02 -0.76
CA THR A 345 2.06 19.83 0.03
C THR A 345 1.71 18.53 -0.70
N PHE A 346 0.62 18.53 -1.46
CA PHE A 346 0.22 17.42 -2.32
C PHE A 346 -0.39 17.96 -3.61
N LYS A 347 0.44 18.05 -4.66
CA LYS A 347 0.09 18.67 -5.94
C LYS A 347 -1.26 18.22 -6.52
N PRO A 348 -1.63 16.92 -6.50
CA PRO A 348 -2.94 16.49 -7.01
C PRO A 348 -4.14 16.91 -6.16
N GLY A 349 -3.94 17.22 -4.87
CA GLY A 349 -5.00 17.32 -3.86
C GLY A 349 -5.53 15.95 -3.42
N ILE A 350 -6.00 15.86 -2.17
CA ILE A 350 -6.48 14.57 -1.63
C ILE A 350 -7.71 14.06 -2.38
N LEU A 351 -8.70 14.93 -2.62
CA LEU A 351 -9.97 14.52 -3.21
C LEU A 351 -9.82 14.08 -4.69
N PRO A 352 -9.16 14.84 -5.58
CA PRO A 352 -8.94 14.38 -6.96
C PRO A 352 -8.12 13.08 -7.01
N ALA A 353 -7.08 12.96 -6.19
CA ALA A 353 -6.23 11.77 -6.18
C ALA A 353 -6.98 10.53 -5.70
N ILE A 354 -7.78 10.60 -4.63
CA ILE A 354 -8.54 9.43 -4.18
C ILE A 354 -9.61 9.03 -5.20
N LEU A 355 -10.27 9.97 -5.86
CA LEU A 355 -11.24 9.66 -6.91
C LEU A 355 -10.56 8.93 -8.08
N LEU A 356 -9.37 9.34 -8.48
CA LEU A 356 -8.58 8.65 -9.51
C LEU A 356 -8.19 7.23 -9.09
N VAL A 357 -7.67 7.05 -7.87
CA VAL A 357 -7.31 5.73 -7.32
C VAL A 357 -8.53 4.81 -7.23
N SER A 358 -9.69 5.37 -6.93
CA SER A 358 -10.92 4.61 -6.71
C SER A 358 -11.64 4.24 -8.00
N ALA A 359 -11.53 5.08 -9.03
CA ALA A 359 -12.31 4.97 -10.25
C ALA A 359 -12.28 3.58 -10.90
N PRO A 360 -11.13 2.88 -11.05
CA PRO A 360 -11.12 1.57 -11.69
C PRO A 360 -11.98 0.54 -10.95
N LEU A 361 -11.87 0.47 -9.62
CA LEU A 361 -12.62 -0.49 -8.82
C LEU A 361 -14.08 -0.09 -8.64
N LEU A 362 -14.38 1.22 -8.55
CA LEU A 362 -15.76 1.69 -8.58
C LEU A 362 -16.46 1.32 -9.90
N LEU A 363 -15.78 1.45 -11.04
CA LEU A 363 -16.30 1.00 -12.33
C LEU A 363 -16.57 -0.50 -12.34
N VAL A 364 -15.63 -1.33 -11.86
CA VAL A 364 -15.81 -2.78 -11.69
C VAL A 364 -17.08 -3.08 -10.88
N ILE A 365 -17.24 -2.43 -9.72
CA ILE A 365 -18.39 -2.60 -8.83
C ILE A 365 -19.69 -2.19 -9.54
N ILE A 366 -19.72 -1.01 -10.18
CA ILE A 366 -20.90 -0.50 -10.89
C ILE A 366 -21.31 -1.42 -12.04
N PHE A 367 -20.35 -1.87 -12.87
CA PHE A 367 -20.63 -2.79 -13.98
C PHE A 367 -21.14 -4.14 -13.49
N HIS A 368 -20.53 -4.70 -12.44
CA HIS A 368 -20.99 -5.94 -11.82
C HIS A 368 -22.42 -5.79 -11.30
N LEU A 369 -22.70 -4.77 -10.51
CA LEU A 369 -24.01 -4.54 -9.92
C LEU A 369 -25.07 -4.29 -11.00
N ARG A 370 -24.78 -3.53 -12.06
CA ARG A 370 -25.73 -3.33 -13.18
C ARG A 370 -26.17 -4.64 -13.83
N GLN A 371 -25.26 -5.61 -13.95
CA GLN A 371 -25.56 -6.91 -14.56
C GLN A 371 -26.25 -7.88 -13.59
N THR A 372 -26.03 -7.71 -12.28
CA THR A 372 -26.46 -8.66 -11.25
C THR A 372 -27.52 -8.11 -10.30
N LEU A 373 -28.00 -6.87 -10.49
CA LEU A 373 -28.85 -6.15 -9.53
C LEU A 373 -30.06 -6.97 -9.06
N ARG A 374 -30.67 -7.76 -9.96
CA ARG A 374 -31.84 -8.60 -9.68
C ARG A 374 -31.58 -9.76 -8.72
N VAL A 375 -30.33 -10.19 -8.57
CA VAL A 375 -29.94 -11.29 -7.68
C VAL A 375 -29.34 -10.82 -6.35
N TRP A 376 -29.33 -9.50 -6.11
CA TRP A 376 -28.88 -8.90 -4.86
C TRP A 376 -30.08 -8.41 -4.04
N HIS A 377 -30.04 -8.61 -2.73
CA HIS A 377 -30.96 -7.93 -1.82
C HIS A 377 -30.51 -6.47 -1.61
N PRO A 378 -31.42 -5.47 -1.66
CA PRO A 378 -31.05 -4.05 -1.51
C PRO A 378 -30.24 -3.74 -0.25
N ILE A 379 -30.55 -4.38 0.87
CA ILE A 379 -29.85 -4.18 2.14
C ILE A 379 -28.34 -4.48 2.07
N ARG A 380 -27.94 -5.44 1.23
CA ARG A 380 -26.54 -5.82 1.06
C ARG A 380 -25.79 -4.75 0.29
N ILE A 381 -26.40 -4.21 -0.77
CA ILE A 381 -25.86 -3.10 -1.55
C ILE A 381 -25.77 -1.83 -0.70
N LEU A 382 -26.86 -1.49 0.01
CA LEU A 382 -26.90 -0.34 0.90
C LEU A 382 -25.89 -0.46 2.03
N GLY A 383 -25.75 -1.66 2.62
CA GLY A 383 -24.74 -1.92 3.66
C GLY A 383 -23.31 -1.77 3.14
N LEU A 384 -22.97 -2.37 1.99
CA LEU A 384 -21.65 -2.21 1.37
C LEU A 384 -21.36 -0.76 1.00
N GLY A 385 -22.33 -0.07 0.43
CA GLY A 385 -22.25 1.35 0.08
C GLY A 385 -22.06 2.23 1.33
N ALA A 386 -22.80 1.96 2.40
CA ALA A 386 -22.68 2.69 3.67
C ALA A 386 -21.30 2.51 4.29
N ILE A 387 -20.77 1.28 4.37
CA ILE A 387 -19.44 1.02 4.91
C ILE A 387 -18.36 1.76 4.10
N LEU A 388 -18.40 1.65 2.76
CA LEU A 388 -17.46 2.35 1.88
C LEU A 388 -17.56 3.88 2.04
N LEU A 389 -18.79 4.42 2.10
CA LEU A 389 -19.03 5.85 2.25
C LEU A 389 -18.53 6.37 3.61
N THR A 390 -18.78 5.63 4.70
CA THR A 390 -18.28 5.99 6.03
C THR A 390 -16.76 6.06 6.06
N LEU A 391 -16.05 5.07 5.48
CA LEU A 391 -14.59 5.09 5.42
C LEU A 391 -14.06 6.19 4.50
N PHE A 392 -14.76 6.48 3.39
CA PHE A 392 -14.39 7.54 2.47
C PHE A 392 -14.50 8.92 3.15
N VAL A 393 -15.69 9.26 3.67
CA VAL A 393 -15.95 10.55 4.33
C VAL A 393 -15.10 10.70 5.59
N GLY A 394 -15.00 9.64 6.41
CA GLY A 394 -14.15 9.63 7.59
C GLY A 394 -12.68 9.85 7.24
N GLY A 395 -12.17 9.19 6.19
CA GLY A 395 -10.81 9.39 5.70
C GLY A 395 -10.56 10.81 5.20
N LEU A 396 -11.51 11.43 4.50
CA LEU A 396 -11.41 12.84 4.09
C LEU A 396 -11.38 13.79 5.29
N ALA A 397 -12.26 13.58 6.28
CA ALA A 397 -12.30 14.36 7.51
C ALA A 397 -11.00 14.25 8.31
N VAL A 398 -10.45 13.04 8.43
CA VAL A 398 -9.14 12.82 9.06
C VAL A 398 -8.03 13.49 8.26
N SER A 399 -8.10 13.49 6.92
CA SER A 399 -7.06 14.08 6.09
C SER A 399 -6.96 15.61 6.18
N VAL A 400 -8.09 16.30 6.39
CA VAL A 400 -8.08 17.75 6.65
C VAL A 400 -7.66 18.07 8.08
N LYS A 401 -7.82 17.15 9.04
CA LYS A 401 -7.56 17.39 10.46
C LYS A 401 -6.16 16.98 10.93
N ILE A 402 -5.65 15.84 10.45
CA ILE A 402 -4.49 15.15 11.01
C ILE A 402 -3.48 14.82 9.92
N GLY A 403 -2.20 14.93 10.25
CA GLY A 403 -1.08 14.62 9.35
C GLY A 403 -0.67 15.81 8.48
N GLY A 404 0.26 15.57 7.55
CA GLY A 404 0.80 16.61 6.67
C GLY A 404 -0.07 16.94 5.45
N GLY A 405 -1.06 16.12 5.11
CA GLY A 405 -1.83 16.28 3.87
C GLY A 405 -1.01 16.02 2.59
N SER A 406 0.11 15.30 2.70
CA SER A 406 1.09 15.08 1.62
C SER A 406 0.84 13.85 0.74
N ASN A 407 -0.13 13.01 1.09
CA ASN A 407 -0.54 11.82 0.34
C ASN A 407 -1.90 11.28 0.85
N LEU A 408 -2.33 10.11 0.37
CA LEU A 408 -3.63 9.50 0.68
C LEU A 408 -3.65 8.56 1.90
N HIS A 409 -2.64 8.56 2.78
CA HIS A 409 -2.52 7.55 3.84
C HIS A 409 -3.68 7.51 4.85
N ASN A 410 -4.45 8.59 5.00
CA ASN A 410 -5.61 8.62 5.90
C ASN A 410 -6.86 7.98 5.30
N LEU A 411 -6.82 7.63 4.01
CA LEU A 411 -7.86 6.89 3.28
C LEU A 411 -7.49 5.40 3.12
N ASP A 412 -6.48 4.93 3.85
CA ASP A 412 -5.97 3.55 3.77
C ASP A 412 -7.05 2.50 4.04
N ALA A 413 -7.89 2.68 5.06
CA ALA A 413 -9.02 1.81 5.37
C ALA A 413 -10.03 1.73 4.21
N TYR A 414 -10.35 2.87 3.59
CA TYR A 414 -11.25 2.93 2.44
C TYR A 414 -10.65 2.22 1.22
N ILE A 415 -9.36 2.47 0.92
CA ILE A 415 -8.63 1.84 -0.19
C ILE A 415 -8.61 0.32 0.00
N VAL A 416 -8.34 -0.16 1.22
CA VAL A 416 -8.38 -1.60 1.56
C VAL A 416 -9.75 -2.20 1.30
N LEU A 417 -10.82 -1.56 1.78
CA LEU A 417 -12.16 -2.11 1.61
C LEU A 417 -12.62 -2.06 0.15
N LEU A 418 -12.31 -0.98 -0.57
CA LEU A 418 -12.59 -0.85 -1.99
C LEU A 418 -11.91 -1.97 -2.78
N LEU A 419 -10.66 -2.30 -2.45
CA LEU A 419 -9.95 -3.44 -3.03
C LEU A 419 -10.68 -4.76 -2.79
N ILE A 420 -11.06 -5.06 -1.54
CA ILE A 420 -11.73 -6.32 -1.20
C ILE A 420 -13.04 -6.44 -1.98
N VAL A 421 -13.91 -5.43 -1.89
CA VAL A 421 -15.21 -5.44 -2.57
C VAL A 421 -15.02 -5.53 -4.09
N GLY A 422 -14.14 -4.71 -4.67
CA GLY A 422 -13.85 -4.72 -6.10
C GLY A 422 -13.30 -6.07 -6.59
N ALA A 423 -12.39 -6.70 -5.85
CA ALA A 423 -11.81 -7.98 -6.21
C ALA A 423 -12.84 -9.12 -6.15
N TYR A 424 -13.63 -9.19 -5.08
CA TYR A 424 -14.71 -10.18 -4.94
C TYR A 424 -15.69 -10.09 -6.11
N LEU A 425 -16.17 -8.88 -6.43
CA LEU A 425 -17.13 -8.68 -7.51
C LEU A 425 -16.51 -8.91 -8.91
N TYR A 426 -15.24 -8.53 -9.12
CA TYR A 426 -14.53 -8.80 -10.37
C TYR A 426 -14.45 -10.30 -10.68
N TYR A 427 -14.14 -11.11 -9.67
CA TYR A 427 -14.02 -12.56 -9.81
C TYR A 427 -15.36 -13.30 -9.69
N GLY A 428 -16.48 -12.57 -9.56
CA GLY A 428 -17.80 -13.18 -9.38
C GLY A 428 -17.95 -13.97 -8.10
N GLN A 429 -17.08 -13.72 -7.11
CA GLN A 429 -17.11 -14.36 -5.81
C GLN A 429 -18.19 -13.68 -4.96
N PHE A 430 -19.45 -14.03 -5.13
CA PHE A 430 -20.55 -13.57 -4.28
C PHE A 430 -21.67 -14.61 -4.26
N SER A 431 -22.49 -14.58 -3.22
CA SER A 431 -23.66 -15.47 -3.12
C SER A 431 -24.94 -14.73 -3.55
N PRO A 432 -25.62 -15.14 -4.63
CA PRO A 432 -26.89 -14.55 -5.05
C PRO A 432 -28.03 -14.93 -4.08
N GLU A 433 -29.11 -14.12 -4.05
CA GLU A 433 -30.31 -14.45 -3.28
C GLU A 433 -31.01 -15.69 -3.85
N THR A 434 -31.39 -15.69 -5.12
CA THR A 434 -32.07 -16.85 -5.73
C THR A 434 -31.05 -17.81 -6.36
N PRO A 435 -31.14 -19.13 -6.09
CA PRO A 435 -30.38 -20.13 -6.83
C PRO A 435 -30.91 -20.14 -8.27
N THR A 436 -30.17 -19.53 -9.20
CA THR A 436 -30.59 -19.47 -10.61
C THR A 436 -30.09 -20.71 -11.34
N GLY A 437 -31.02 -21.55 -11.81
CA GLY A 437 -30.75 -22.67 -12.73
C GLY A 437 -30.24 -22.23 -14.12
N THR A 438 -30.33 -20.93 -14.41
CA THR A 438 -29.69 -20.26 -15.54
C THR A 438 -29.11 -18.96 -15.00
N SER A 439 -27.90 -19.09 -14.48
CA SER A 439 -26.97 -18.04 -14.09
C SER A 439 -27.30 -16.66 -14.67
N GLY A 440 -27.50 -15.68 -13.79
CA GLY A 440 -27.09 -14.31 -14.06
C GLY A 440 -25.59 -14.32 -14.29
N VAL A 441 -25.17 -14.77 -15.49
CA VAL A 441 -23.76 -14.86 -15.88
C VAL A 441 -23.27 -13.43 -15.84
N PHE A 442 -22.48 -13.10 -14.82
CA PHE A 442 -21.63 -11.94 -14.87
C PHE A 442 -20.84 -12.02 -16.17
N ARG A 443 -21.21 -11.16 -17.12
CA ARG A 443 -20.53 -11.08 -18.41
C ARG A 443 -19.21 -10.40 -18.15
N ARG A 444 -18.16 -10.94 -18.80
CA ARG A 444 -16.80 -10.44 -18.70
C ARG A 444 -16.78 -8.91 -18.74
N ILE A 445 -16.18 -8.30 -17.73
CA ILE A 445 -15.96 -6.85 -17.68
C ILE A 445 -15.28 -6.39 -18.97
N SER A 446 -15.70 -5.22 -19.46
CA SER A 446 -15.10 -4.59 -20.64
C SER A 446 -13.57 -4.54 -20.51
N ASN A 447 -12.87 -4.91 -21.59
CA ASN A 447 -11.41 -4.90 -21.66
C ASN A 447 -10.83 -3.52 -21.28
N TRP A 448 -11.55 -2.43 -21.58
CA TRP A 448 -11.18 -1.07 -21.17
C TRP A 448 -11.10 -0.87 -19.66
N VAL A 449 -12.07 -1.40 -18.91
CA VAL A 449 -12.09 -1.27 -17.44
C VAL A 449 -10.93 -2.07 -16.84
N LEU A 450 -10.60 -3.22 -17.42
CA LEU A 450 -9.42 -4.00 -17.02
C LEU A 450 -8.11 -3.26 -17.35
N GLY A 451 -8.00 -2.69 -18.55
CA GLY A 451 -6.86 -1.85 -18.94
C GLY A 451 -6.69 -0.66 -17.99
N PHE A 452 -7.80 -0.02 -17.58
CA PHE A 452 -7.79 1.08 -16.62
C PHE A 452 -7.39 0.62 -15.20
N ALA A 453 -7.88 -0.53 -14.75
CA ALA A 453 -7.53 -1.13 -13.45
C ALA A 453 -6.05 -1.53 -13.36
N ILE A 454 -5.42 -1.89 -14.47
CA ILE A 454 -3.97 -2.13 -14.55
C ILE A 454 -3.21 -0.80 -14.69
N GLY A 455 -3.68 0.09 -15.56
CA GLY A 455 -3.00 1.33 -15.94
C GLY A 455 -2.85 2.32 -14.79
N VAL A 456 -3.90 2.55 -13.99
CA VAL A 456 -3.85 3.57 -12.91
C VAL A 456 -2.79 3.24 -11.84
N PRO A 457 -2.76 2.03 -11.23
CA PRO A 457 -1.72 1.69 -10.26
C PRO A 457 -0.31 1.70 -10.86
N VAL A 458 -0.16 1.29 -12.13
CA VAL A 458 1.13 1.31 -12.84
C VAL A 458 1.61 2.74 -13.02
N CYS A 459 0.79 3.63 -13.61
CA CYS A 459 1.15 5.03 -13.84
C CYS A 459 1.50 5.74 -12.52
N LEU A 460 0.69 5.57 -11.47
CA LEU A 460 0.99 6.18 -10.18
C LEU A 460 2.24 5.61 -9.51
N SER A 461 2.57 4.34 -9.75
CA SER A 461 3.82 3.75 -9.28
C SER A 461 5.03 4.37 -9.98
N LEU A 462 4.92 4.75 -11.25
CA LEU A 462 5.99 5.44 -12.00
C LEU A 462 6.30 6.84 -11.47
N LEU A 463 5.37 7.49 -10.76
CA LEU A 463 5.62 8.76 -10.06
C LEU A 463 6.37 8.57 -8.73
N SER A 464 6.57 7.34 -8.27
CA SER A 464 7.31 7.07 -7.04
C SER A 464 8.81 7.22 -7.24
N GLY A 465 9.52 7.46 -6.13
CA GLY A 465 10.97 7.51 -6.09
C GLY A 465 11.54 8.86 -6.52
N VAL A 466 12.59 9.27 -5.81
CA VAL A 466 13.36 10.48 -6.11
C VAL A 466 14.72 10.03 -6.64
N PRO A 467 15.33 10.74 -7.61
CA PRO A 467 16.69 10.47 -8.04
C PRO A 467 17.65 10.44 -6.85
N VAL A 468 18.61 9.52 -6.87
CA VAL A 468 19.67 9.43 -5.87
C VAL A 468 20.39 10.77 -5.82
N GLN A 469 20.34 11.40 -4.64
CA GLN A 469 21.03 12.65 -4.42
C GLN A 469 22.50 12.37 -4.13
N SER A 470 23.39 12.98 -4.90
CA SER A 470 24.81 13.04 -4.54
C SER A 470 24.93 13.87 -3.26
N ARG A 471 25.39 13.23 -2.17
CA ARG A 471 25.61 13.89 -0.88
C ARG A 471 27.11 14.07 -0.69
N ASN A 472 27.54 15.28 -0.38
CA ASN A 472 28.95 15.59 -0.17
C ASN A 472 29.44 14.95 1.14
N SER A 473 30.21 13.87 1.05
CA SER A 473 30.74 13.16 2.21
C SER A 473 31.54 14.04 3.15
N ALA A 474 32.31 15.01 2.62
CA ALA A 474 33.06 15.95 3.46
C ALA A 474 32.13 16.87 4.26
N GLN A 475 31.03 17.34 3.65
CA GLN A 475 30.04 18.15 4.35
C GLN A 475 29.33 17.36 5.46
N VAL A 476 29.02 16.08 5.20
CA VAL A 476 28.39 15.18 6.18
C VAL A 476 29.30 14.94 7.37
N GLU A 477 30.57 14.65 7.11
CA GLU A 477 31.55 14.42 8.17
C GLU A 477 31.81 15.69 8.99
N ASN A 478 31.96 16.84 8.33
CA ASN A 478 32.09 18.13 9.02
C ASN A 478 30.89 18.42 9.93
N ALA A 479 29.66 18.14 9.45
CA ALA A 479 28.46 18.33 10.25
C ALA A 479 28.39 17.37 11.46
N LEU A 480 28.82 16.12 11.30
CA LEU A 480 28.91 15.17 12.42
C LEU A 480 29.98 15.59 13.44
N GLN A 481 31.15 16.02 12.97
CA GLN A 481 32.23 16.51 13.83
C GLN A 481 31.79 17.73 14.62
N GLU A 482 31.08 18.68 14.00
CA GLU A 482 30.56 19.85 14.68
C GLU A 482 29.53 19.50 15.75
N LEU A 483 28.63 18.54 15.47
CA LEU A 483 27.67 18.04 16.45
C LEU A 483 28.37 17.35 17.61
N ARG A 484 29.34 16.46 17.34
CA ARG A 484 30.14 15.80 18.38
C ARG A 484 30.86 16.84 19.24
N ARG A 485 31.58 17.78 18.63
CA ARG A 485 32.30 18.84 19.34
C ARG A 485 31.38 19.65 20.25
N THR A 486 30.24 20.10 19.73
CA THR A 486 29.29 20.93 20.49
C THR A 486 28.67 20.16 21.65
N THR A 487 28.26 18.91 21.41
CA THR A 487 27.62 18.08 22.43
C THR A 487 28.61 17.61 23.51
N SER A 488 29.83 17.23 23.13
CA SER A 488 30.89 16.91 24.09
C SER A 488 31.32 18.13 24.91
N GLN A 489 31.37 19.33 24.33
CA GLN A 489 31.67 20.56 25.07
C GLN A 489 30.61 20.86 26.13
N ALA A 490 29.32 20.76 25.78
CA ALA A 490 28.22 20.91 26.73
C ALA A 490 28.28 19.84 27.84
N ALA A 491 28.49 18.57 27.47
CA ALA A 491 28.62 17.47 28.42
C ALA A 491 29.81 17.66 29.39
N MET A 492 30.97 18.11 28.89
CA MET A 492 32.14 18.43 29.71
C MET A 492 31.91 19.63 30.64
N ALA A 493 31.08 20.58 30.23
CA ALA A 493 30.65 21.71 31.05
C ALA A 493 29.57 21.31 32.09
N GLY A 494 29.08 20.07 32.08
CA GLY A 494 27.98 19.62 32.93
C GLY A 494 26.61 20.18 32.52
N GLU A 495 26.47 20.64 31.28
CA GLU A 495 25.23 21.18 30.73
C GLU A 495 24.36 20.08 30.12
N ASP A 496 23.03 20.23 30.23
CA ASP A 496 22.07 19.31 29.64
C ASP A 496 21.94 19.53 28.12
N VAL A 497 22.02 18.44 27.35
CA VAL A 497 21.90 18.48 25.88
C VAL A 497 20.50 18.04 25.43
N LEU A 498 19.73 18.98 24.87
CA LEU A 498 18.41 18.68 24.30
C LEU A 498 18.48 18.42 22.78
N PHE A 499 18.29 17.16 22.38
CA PHE A 499 18.13 16.82 20.97
C PHE A 499 16.69 17.09 20.49
N ILE A 500 16.50 18.18 19.72
CA ILE A 500 15.22 18.48 19.07
C ILE A 500 15.03 17.62 17.81
N SER A 501 16.11 17.36 17.06
CA SER A 501 16.11 16.56 15.84
C SER A 501 17.27 15.57 15.82
N ASN A 502 17.23 14.59 14.90
CA ASN A 502 18.28 13.58 14.71
C ASN A 502 18.65 12.79 16.00
N ARG A 503 17.68 12.57 16.88
CA ARG A 503 17.86 11.79 18.13
C ARG A 503 18.37 10.37 17.91
N HIS A 504 18.12 9.83 16.72
CA HIS A 504 18.62 8.51 16.34
C HIS A 504 20.15 8.46 16.23
N LEU A 505 20.84 9.61 16.14
CA LEU A 505 22.31 9.63 16.18
C LEU A 505 22.85 9.10 17.51
N LEU A 506 22.14 9.34 18.62
CA LEU A 506 22.45 8.74 19.92
C LEU A 506 22.19 7.22 19.92
N LEU A 507 21.05 6.81 19.34
CA LEU A 507 20.65 5.40 19.27
C LEU A 507 21.64 4.49 18.52
N PHE A 508 22.41 5.05 17.60
CA PHE A 508 23.31 4.32 16.71
C PHE A 508 24.77 4.70 16.93
N ASP A 509 25.10 5.26 18.11
CA ASP A 509 26.47 5.62 18.54
C ASP A 509 27.22 6.53 17.55
N LEU A 510 26.49 7.38 16.83
CA LEU A 510 27.07 8.33 15.87
C LEU A 510 27.56 9.61 16.55
N ILE A 511 27.02 9.93 17.72
CA ILE A 511 27.48 10.98 18.62
C ILE A 511 27.73 10.31 19.99
N PRO A 512 28.95 9.78 20.22
CA PRO A 512 29.30 9.16 21.50
C PRO A 512 29.43 10.23 22.60
N ASP A 513 29.52 9.77 23.86
CA ASP A 513 29.90 10.59 25.02
C ASP A 513 28.89 11.67 25.46
N VAL A 514 27.61 11.48 25.12
CA VAL A 514 26.51 12.27 25.70
C VAL A 514 25.86 11.45 26.82
N PRO A 515 25.93 11.89 28.10
CA PRO A 515 25.22 11.25 29.20
C PRO A 515 23.71 11.17 28.91
N LEU A 516 23.10 10.01 29.16
CA LEU A 516 21.70 9.71 28.81
C LEU A 516 20.70 10.04 29.92
#